data_AF-A0AAW8NYT4-F1
#
_entry.id   AF-A0AAW8NYT4-F1
#
_cell.length_a   1.000
_cell.length_b   1.000
_cell.length_c   1.000
_cell.angle_alpha   90.00
_cell.angle_beta   90.00
_cell.angle_gamma   90.00
#
_symmetry.space_group_name_H-M   'P 1'
#
loop_
_entity.id
_entity.type
_entity.pdbx_description
1 polymer ?
#
loop_
_entity_poly.entity_id
_entity_poly.type
_entity_poly.pdbx_seq_one_letter_code
_entity_poly.pdbx_strand_id
1 'polypeptide(L)'
;MNNMLACPSCGLDETESIVHFGSYILRCAACGEAIVATSFMAMLESDHAFSAFADPGPGKHLAPEMLIARGPLRQIATTISGAASNGTLIRLIPEPKD
;
A
#
# COMPACT_ATOMS: atom_id res chain seq x y z
N MET A 1 -12.55 20.25 3.45
CA MET A 1 -11.45 19.79 4.33
C MET A 1 -10.72 18.70 3.59
N ASN A 2 -9.47 18.93 3.20
CA ASN A 2 -8.62 17.83 2.74
C ASN A 2 -8.26 17.01 3.98
N ASN A 3 -8.87 15.83 4.12
CA ASN A 3 -8.54 14.86 5.18
C ASN A 3 -7.19 14.16 4.90
N MET A 4 -6.19 14.89 4.41
CA MET A 4 -4.87 14.33 4.20
C MET A 4 -4.12 14.33 5.54
N LEU A 5 -3.70 13.13 5.97
CA LEU A 5 -2.91 12.96 7.18
C LEU A 5 -1.49 13.47 6.92
N ALA A 6 -1.14 14.62 7.51
CA ALA A 6 0.24 15.09 7.54
C ALA A 6 1.10 14.13 8.36
N CYS A 7 2.30 13.82 7.86
CA CYS A 7 3.29 13.04 8.58
C CYS A 7 3.77 13.82 9.83
N PRO A 8 3.70 13.24 11.03
CA PRO A 8 4.13 13.93 12.25
C PRO A 8 5.64 14.20 12.28
N SER A 9 6.43 13.44 11.51
CA SER A 9 7.90 13.55 11.51
C SER A 9 8.43 14.63 10.56
N CYS A 10 7.82 14.81 9.38
CA CYS A 10 8.31 15.78 8.38
C CYS A 10 7.28 16.85 7.97
N GLY A 11 6.03 16.75 8.43
CA GLY A 11 4.96 17.70 8.15
C GLY A 11 4.33 17.59 6.75
N LEU A 12 4.87 16.77 5.86
CA LEU A 12 4.35 16.55 4.51
C LEU A 12 3.20 15.54 4.52
N ASP A 13 2.29 15.65 3.55
CA ASP A 13 1.03 14.90 3.49
C ASP A 13 0.99 13.82 2.38
N GLU A 14 2.14 13.58 1.74
CA GLU A 14 2.31 12.51 0.75
C GLU A 14 2.40 11.15 1.45
N THR A 15 1.46 10.26 1.13
CA THR A 15 1.36 8.93 1.77
C THR A 15 1.28 7.80 0.76
N GLU A 16 1.73 6.63 1.18
CA GLU A 16 1.77 5.39 0.40
C GLU A 16 1.14 4.26 1.22
N SER A 17 0.30 3.46 0.58
CA SER A 17 -0.32 2.28 1.19
C SER A 17 0.57 1.05 1.00
N ILE A 18 1.02 0.45 2.09
CA ILE A 18 1.97 -0.66 2.11
C ILE A 18 1.35 -1.88 2.81
N VAL A 19 1.59 -3.08 2.29
CA VAL A 19 1.32 -4.34 2.98
C VAL A 19 2.64 -5.00 3.36
N HIS A 20 2.75 -5.38 4.63
CA HIS A 20 3.93 -6.05 5.18
C HIS A 20 3.51 -7.03 6.28
N PHE A 21 3.86 -8.31 6.15
CA PHE A 21 3.49 -9.38 7.09
C PHE A 21 2.01 -9.38 7.55
N GLY A 22 1.09 -9.06 6.64
CA GLY A 22 -0.36 -9.03 6.93
C GLY A 22 -0.85 -7.75 7.60
N SER A 23 0.02 -6.76 7.84
CA SER A 23 -0.36 -5.40 8.20
C SER A 23 -0.56 -4.54 6.96
N TYR A 24 -1.57 -3.68 6.98
CA TYR A 24 -1.74 -2.56 6.07
C TYR A 24 -1.23 -1.29 6.77
N ILE A 25 -0.31 -0.58 6.12
CA ILE A 25 0.42 0.56 6.70
C ILE A 25 0.28 1.74 5.75
N LEU A 26 -0.13 2.89 6.29
CA LEU A 26 0.08 4.17 5.63
C LEU A 26 1.46 4.69 6.02
N ARG A 27 2.32 4.86 5.02
CA ARG A 27 3.69 5.36 5.17
C ARG A 27 3.83 6.74 4.54
N CYS A 28 4.63 7.62 5.11
CA CYS A 28 5.01 8.87 4.46
C CYS A 28 5.92 8.61 3.25
N ALA A 29 5.59 9.15 2.09
CA ALA A 29 6.40 9.01 0.87
C ALA A 29 7.75 9.75 0.99
N ALA A 30 7.79 10.87 1.73
CA ALA A 30 8.98 11.70 1.82
C ALA A 30 10.04 11.15 2.78
N CYS A 31 9.65 10.76 3.99
CA CYS A 31 10.61 10.30 5.02
C CYS A 31 10.52 8.80 5.35
N GLY A 32 9.51 8.09 4.85
CA GLY A 32 9.33 6.66 5.09
C GLY A 32 8.73 6.28 6.44
N GLU A 33 8.35 7.25 7.27
CA GLU A 33 7.74 6.98 8.58
C GLU A 33 6.38 6.30 8.44
N ALA A 34 6.11 5.28 9.26
CA ALA A 34 4.78 4.70 9.37
C ALA A 34 3.85 5.67 10.12
N ILE A 35 2.76 6.08 9.49
CA ILE A 35 1.80 7.05 10.05
C ILE A 35 0.65 6.32 10.76
N VAL A 36 0.07 5.31 10.11
CA VAL A 36 -1.03 4.48 10.64
C VAL A 36 -0.82 3.05 10.20
N ALA A 37 -1.18 2.09 11.05
CA ALA A 37 -1.20 0.67 10.69
C ALA A 37 -2.50 0.00 11.17
N THR A 38 -3.00 -0.93 10.37
CA THR A 38 -4.12 -1.81 10.71
C THR A 38 -3.89 -3.20 10.12
N SER A 39 -4.79 -4.14 10.39
CA SER A 39 -4.79 -5.45 9.76
C SER A 39 -5.11 -5.32 8.26
N PHE A 40 -4.32 -5.99 7.40
CA PHE A 40 -4.66 -6.08 5.98
C PHE A 40 -6.00 -6.80 5.75
N MET A 41 -6.37 -7.73 6.65
CA MET A 41 -7.67 -8.42 6.57
C MET A 41 -8.85 -7.45 6.69
N ALA A 42 -8.70 -6.38 7.48
CA ALA A 42 -9.75 -5.36 7.62
C ALA A 42 -9.98 -4.57 6.32
N MET A 43 -9.03 -4.59 5.38
CA MET A 43 -9.16 -3.92 4.08
C MET A 43 -9.85 -4.79 3.03
N LEU A 44 -9.97 -6.11 3.25
CA LEU A 44 -10.45 -7.06 2.24
C LEU A 44 -11.94 -6.97 1.92
N GLU A 45 -12.73 -6.31 2.77
CA GLU A 45 -14.15 -6.03 2.50
C GLU A 45 -14.34 -4.99 1.40
N SER A 46 -13.26 -4.36 0.94
CA SER A 46 -13.26 -3.40 -0.15
C SER A 46 -13.36 -4.08 -1.53
N ASP A 47 -14.42 -3.79 -2.27
CA ASP A 47 -14.55 -4.15 -3.70
C ASP A 47 -13.68 -3.25 -4.62
N HIS A 48 -12.89 -2.32 -4.06
CA HIS A 48 -12.01 -1.49 -4.85
C HIS A 48 -10.92 -2.34 -5.52
N ALA A 49 -10.67 -2.04 -6.80
CA ALA A 49 -9.54 -2.61 -7.52
C ALA A 49 -8.25 -1.90 -7.12
N PHE A 50 -7.18 -2.66 -7.03
CA PHE A 50 -5.84 -2.18 -6.75
C PHE A 50 -4.85 -2.80 -7.73
N SER A 51 -3.78 -2.07 -8.01
CA SER A 51 -2.52 -2.64 -8.48
C SER A 51 -1.56 -2.77 -7.30
N ALA A 52 -1.01 -3.97 -7.13
CA ALA A 52 -0.05 -4.31 -6.10
C ALA A 52 1.34 -4.49 -6.72
N PHE A 53 2.33 -3.75 -6.20
CA PHE A 53 3.70 -3.77 -6.68
C PHE A 53 4.67 -4.14 -5.57
N ALA A 54 5.82 -4.72 -5.91
CA ALA A 54 6.96 -4.73 -4.98
C ALA A 54 7.35 -3.27 -4.67
N ASP A 55 7.55 -2.95 -3.39
CA ASP A 55 7.85 -1.60 -2.94
C ASP A 55 9.35 -1.27 -3.11
N PRO A 56 9.71 -0.25 -3.91
CA PRO A 56 11.11 0.17 -4.08
C PRO A 56 11.60 1.12 -2.97
N GLY A 57 10.76 1.42 -1.97
CA GLY A 57 11.03 2.37 -0.90
C GLY A 57 10.35 3.73 -1.08
N PRO A 58 10.35 4.57 -0.03
CA PRO A 58 9.55 5.80 0.03
C PRO A 58 9.81 6.75 -1.14
N GLY A 59 8.73 7.24 -1.78
CA GLY A 59 8.79 8.23 -2.86
C GLY A 59 9.41 7.72 -4.17
N LYS A 60 9.77 6.44 -4.23
CA LYS A 60 10.35 5.82 -5.44
C LYS A 60 9.25 5.48 -6.45
N HIS A 61 9.62 5.58 -7.73
CA HIS A 61 8.75 5.26 -8.83
C HIS A 61 8.50 3.74 -8.92
N LEU A 62 7.26 3.36 -9.23
CA LEU A 62 6.86 1.97 -9.45
C LEU A 62 7.03 1.63 -10.93
N ALA A 63 7.97 0.75 -11.23
CA ALA A 63 8.16 0.27 -12.59
C ALA A 63 7.15 -0.87 -12.92
N PRO A 64 6.67 -1.00 -14.17
CA PRO A 64 5.69 -2.02 -14.55
C PRO A 64 6.12 -3.46 -14.23
N GLU A 65 7.42 -3.76 -14.32
CA GLU A 65 8.01 -5.05 -13.98
C GLU A 65 7.91 -5.41 -12.49
N MET A 66 7.63 -4.44 -11.62
CA MET A 66 7.42 -4.66 -10.19
C MET A 66 5.98 -5.07 -9.87
N LEU A 67 5.08 -5.13 -10.86
CA LEU A 67 3.69 -5.51 -10.67
C LEU A 67 3.59 -6.97 -10.24
N ILE A 68 2.91 -7.20 -9.12
CA ILE A 68 2.68 -8.52 -8.53
C ILE A 68 1.28 -9.03 -8.86
N ALA A 69 0.28 -8.15 -8.73
CA ALA A 69 -1.12 -8.49 -9.01
C ALA A 69 -1.94 -7.22 -9.29
N ARG A 70 -3.04 -7.37 -10.02
CA ARG A 70 -4.02 -6.30 -10.28
C ARG A 70 -5.43 -6.86 -10.25
N GLY A 71 -6.36 -6.15 -9.60
CA GLY A 71 -7.77 -6.52 -9.54
C GLY A 71 -8.43 -6.12 -8.21
N PRO A 72 -9.70 -6.53 -7.99
CA PRO A 72 -10.39 -6.33 -6.72
C PRO A 72 -9.57 -6.88 -5.56
N LEU A 73 -9.42 -6.10 -4.47
CA LEU A 73 -8.47 -6.44 -3.39
C LEU A 73 -8.69 -7.85 -2.83
N ARG A 74 -9.96 -8.23 -2.65
CA ARG A 74 -10.36 -9.58 -2.20
C ARG A 74 -9.85 -10.70 -3.10
N GLN A 75 -9.80 -10.48 -4.42
CA GLN A 75 -9.35 -11.49 -5.39
C GLN A 75 -7.83 -11.64 -5.41
N ILE A 76 -7.10 -10.55 -5.17
CA ILE A 76 -5.62 -10.53 -5.20
C ILE A 76 -4.97 -10.69 -3.81
N ALA A 77 -5.79 -10.77 -2.75
CA ALA A 77 -5.34 -10.80 -1.36
C ALA A 77 -4.37 -11.95 -1.06
N THR A 78 -4.64 -13.15 -1.60
CA THR A 78 -3.79 -14.33 -1.39
C THR A 78 -2.40 -14.14 -2.00
N THR A 79 -2.31 -13.58 -3.21
CA THR A 79 -1.03 -13.28 -3.87
C THR A 79 -0.25 -12.23 -3.10
N ILE A 80 -0.91 -11.15 -2.67
CA ILE A 80 -0.29 -10.09 -1.84
C ILE A 80 0.25 -10.69 -0.54
N SER A 81 -0.58 -11.48 0.16
CA SER A 81 -0.21 -12.08 1.45
C SER A 81 0.96 -13.04 1.30
N GLY A 82 0.96 -13.88 0.26
CA GLY A 82 2.07 -14.77 -0.05
C GLY A 82 3.39 -14.03 -0.29
N ALA A 83 3.37 -12.94 -1.07
CA ALA A 83 4.55 -12.11 -1.29
C ALA A 83 5.02 -11.40 -0.01
N ALA A 84 4.08 -10.84 0.76
CA ALA A 84 4.37 -10.13 2.00
C ALA A 84 4.93 -11.05 3.10
N SER A 85 4.48 -12.30 3.17
CA SER A 85 5.00 -13.31 4.10
C SER A 85 6.47 -13.69 3.83
N ASN A 86 6.96 -13.48 2.60
CA ASN A 86 8.37 -13.68 2.26
C ASN A 86 9.24 -12.43 2.57
N GLY A 87 8.70 -11.45 3.31
CA GLY A 87 9.39 -10.21 3.67
C GLY A 87 9.40 -9.15 2.59
N THR A 88 8.69 -9.35 1.47
CA THR A 88 8.55 -8.32 0.44
C THR A 88 7.56 -7.26 0.92
N LEU A 89 7.94 -5.99 0.90
CA LEU A 89 6.98 -4.90 1.10
C LEU A 89 6.18 -4.70 -0.19
N ILE A 90 4.86 -4.59 -0.07
CA ILE A 90 3.96 -4.47 -1.22
C ILE A 90 3.31 -3.09 -1.21
N ARG A 91 3.48 -2.30 -2.27
CA ARG A 91 2.77 -1.03 -2.42
C ARG A 91 1.44 -1.24 -3.16
N LEU A 92 0.35 -0.74 -2.57
CA LEU A 92 -0.98 -0.76 -3.17
C LEU A 92 -1.30 0.61 -3.77
N ILE A 93 -1.69 0.60 -5.04
CA ILE A 93 -2.21 1.77 -5.75
C ILE A 93 -3.68 1.51 -6.07
N PRO A 94 -4.63 2.31 -5.53
CA PRO A 94 -6.03 2.17 -5.90
C PRO A 94 -6.20 2.50 -7.38
N GLU A 95 -6.95 1.66 -8.08
CA GLU A 95 -7.34 1.93 -9.45
C GLU A 95 -8.46 2.97 -9.47
N PRO A 96 -8.49 3.85 -10.48
CA PRO A 96 -9.66 4.71 -10.69
C PRO A 96 -10.90 3.82 -10.90
N LYS A 97 -12.02 4.23 -10.28
CA LYS A 97 -13.32 3.70 -10.67
C LYS A 97 -13.70 4.37 -12.00
N ASP A 98 -13.96 3.57 -13.01
CA ASP A 98 -14.59 4.03 -14.25
C ASP A 98 -15.96 4.68 -13.97
#